data_AF-A0A8H5Z227-F1
#
_entry.id   AF-A0A8H5Z227-F1
#
_cell.length_a   1.000
_cell.length_b   1.000
_cell.length_c   1.000
_cell.angle_alpha   90.00
_cell.angle_beta   90.00
_cell.angle_gamma   90.00
#
_symmetry.space_group_name_H-M   'P 1'
#
loop_
_entity.id
_entity.type
_entity.pdbx_description
1 polymer ?
#
loop_
_entity_poly.entity_id
_entity_poly.type
_entity_poly.pdbx_seq_one_letter_code
_entity_poly.pdbx_strand_id
1 'polypeptide(L)'
;MKFTLLTQAALAISSITGALAIPNSDVSSGYDIEKRAGCSLTVHYTKVWVESGLDRYRMWLITAPRNDKHLELYCEAGYSALYLTNVQCFWGSDGKYYIDASVARGPAGHKTIQDTHSAMCDDYERLTGCGTNREF
;
A
#
# COMPACT_ATOMS: atom_id res chain seq x y z
N MET A 1 43.47 51.50 9.54
CA MET A 1 42.13 50.95 9.88
C MET A 1 42.31 49.98 11.03
N LYS A 2 41.39 50.02 12.00
CA LYS A 2 41.34 49.18 13.21
C LYS A 2 40.78 47.77 12.90
N PHE A 3 40.91 46.92 13.92
CA PHE A 3 40.12 45.71 14.27
C PHE A 3 40.70 44.36 13.81
N THR A 4 40.71 43.27 14.57
CA THR A 4 40.60 42.96 16.02
C THR A 4 40.92 41.46 16.15
N LEU A 5 41.62 41.06 17.22
CA LEU A 5 41.82 39.67 17.66
C LEU A 5 40.51 39.05 18.11
N LEU A 6 40.20 37.81 17.71
CA LEU A 6 39.20 36.99 18.39
C LEU A 6 39.70 35.54 18.58
N THR A 7 39.92 35.29 19.86
CA THR A 7 40.23 34.10 20.64
C THR A 7 39.57 32.80 20.17
N GLN A 8 40.35 31.71 20.17
CA GLN A 8 39.88 30.34 20.00
C GLN A 8 39.09 29.88 21.23
N ALA A 9 37.86 29.42 21.06
CA ALA A 9 37.10 28.70 22.08
C ALA A 9 36.96 27.24 21.66
N ALA A 10 37.71 26.36 22.33
CA ALA A 10 37.54 24.91 22.24
C ALA A 10 36.32 24.51 23.06
N LEU A 11 35.25 24.05 22.40
CA LEU A 11 34.15 23.37 23.08
C LEU A 11 34.46 21.87 23.11
N ALA A 12 34.96 21.42 24.25
CA ALA A 12 34.90 20.03 24.65
C ALA A 12 33.42 19.67 24.90
N ILE A 13 32.88 18.74 24.11
CA ILE A 13 31.56 18.15 24.37
C ILE A 13 31.79 16.74 24.85
N SER A 14 31.33 16.51 26.07
CA SER A 14 31.37 15.28 26.83
C SER A 14 30.85 14.09 26.04
N SER A 15 31.62 13.00 26.04
CA SER A 15 31.22 11.69 25.55
C SER A 15 30.05 11.16 26.40
N ILE A 16 28.83 11.37 25.92
CA ILE A 16 27.67 10.63 26.41
C ILE A 16 27.82 9.21 25.88
N THR A 17 28.10 8.27 26.79
CA THR A 17 27.98 6.84 26.55
C THR A 17 26.49 6.51 26.36
N GLY A 18 25.99 6.71 25.13
CA GLY A 18 24.73 6.15 24.68
C GLY A 18 24.98 4.71 24.24
N ALA A 19 24.26 3.76 24.82
CA ALA A 19 24.22 2.39 24.34
C ALA A 19 23.90 2.38 22.83
N LEU A 20 24.77 1.78 22.03
CA LEU A 20 24.48 1.49 20.63
C LEU A 20 23.40 0.40 20.60
N ALA A 21 22.14 0.82 20.63
CA ALA A 21 21.09 0.01 20.04
C ALA A 21 21.41 -0.07 18.55
N ILE A 22 21.84 -1.25 18.10
CA ILE A 22 21.98 -1.57 16.69
C ILE A 22 20.60 -1.26 16.09
N PRO A 23 20.47 -0.29 15.17
CA PRO A 23 19.22 -0.12 14.47
C PRO A 23 19.12 -1.35 13.57
N ASN A 24 18.29 -2.31 13.97
CA ASN A 24 17.72 -3.25 13.01
C ASN A 24 17.12 -2.35 11.93
N SER A 25 17.68 -2.45 10.74
CA SER A 25 17.27 -1.66 9.60
C SER A 25 15.92 -2.19 9.14
N ASP A 26 14.87 -1.89 9.92
CA ASP A 26 13.51 -1.97 9.45
C ASP A 26 13.43 -0.98 8.30
N VAL A 27 13.31 -1.54 7.10
CA VAL A 27 13.03 -0.80 5.88
C VAL A 27 11.73 -0.06 6.13
N SER A 28 11.86 1.20 6.54
CA SER A 28 10.78 2.16 6.64
C SER A 28 10.32 2.45 5.22
N SER A 29 9.42 1.61 4.70
CA SER A 29 8.45 2.09 3.74
C SER A 29 7.66 3.17 4.48
N GLY A 30 7.75 4.44 4.04
CA GLY A 30 7.27 5.64 4.73
C GLY A 30 5.76 5.77 4.93
N TYR A 31 5.09 4.67 5.25
CA TYR A 31 3.69 4.57 5.62
C TYR A 31 3.64 4.06 7.07
N ASP A 32 3.84 4.95 8.04
CA ASP A 32 3.47 4.69 9.43
C ASP A 32 1.94 4.56 9.50
N ILE A 33 1.43 3.36 9.21
CA ILE A 33 0.01 3.05 9.33
C ILE A 33 -0.23 2.62 10.79
N GLU A 34 -0.79 3.53 11.59
CA GLU A 34 -1.29 3.19 12.92
C GLU A 34 -2.25 1.99 12.82
N LYS A 35 -1.91 0.87 13.48
CA LYS A 35 -2.80 -0.29 13.62
C LYS A 35 -4.03 0.09 14.45
N ARG A 36 -5.09 0.57 13.78
CA ARG A 36 -6.36 0.95 14.41
C ARG A 36 -7.26 -0.26 14.56
N ALA A 37 -7.51 -0.68 15.79
CA ALA A 37 -8.60 -1.61 16.10
C ALA A 37 -9.93 -0.95 15.68
N GLY A 38 -10.55 -1.43 14.60
CA GLY A 38 -11.84 -0.92 14.09
C GLY A 38 -11.83 -0.40 12.64
N CYS A 39 -10.76 -0.62 11.87
CA CYS A 39 -10.79 -0.35 10.43
C CYS A 39 -11.00 -1.63 9.60
N SER A 40 -11.59 -1.48 8.41
CA SER A 40 -11.73 -2.56 7.44
C SER A 40 -11.57 -2.10 5.99
N LEU A 41 -11.20 -3.04 5.12
CA LEU A 41 -11.25 -2.92 3.67
C LEU A 41 -12.18 -3.99 3.08
N THR A 42 -13.21 -3.57 2.35
CA THR A 42 -14.00 -4.47 1.51
C THR A 42 -13.47 -4.42 0.08
N VAL A 43 -13.25 -5.60 -0.51
CA VAL A 43 -12.88 -5.80 -1.91
C VAL A 43 -14.07 -6.46 -2.60
N HIS A 44 -14.84 -5.66 -3.34
CA HIS A 44 -16.11 -6.07 -3.94
C HIS A 44 -15.98 -6.30 -5.43
N TYR A 45 -16.18 -7.54 -5.88
CA TYR A 45 -16.21 -7.85 -7.31
C TYR A 45 -17.42 -7.21 -7.99
N THR A 46 -17.13 -6.34 -8.95
CA THR A 46 -18.18 -5.58 -9.64
C THR A 46 -18.56 -6.21 -10.97
N LYS A 47 -17.57 -6.51 -11.82
CA LYS A 47 -17.80 -7.07 -13.17
C LYS A 47 -16.52 -7.61 -13.81
N VAL A 48 -16.73 -8.43 -14.84
CA VAL A 48 -15.72 -8.84 -15.82
C VAL A 48 -16.18 -8.47 -17.22
N TRP A 49 -15.26 -8.04 -18.08
CA TRP A 49 -15.52 -7.82 -19.51
C TRP A 49 -14.28 -8.13 -20.34
N VAL A 50 -14.46 -8.34 -21.64
CA VAL A 50 -13.33 -8.58 -22.54
C VAL A 50 -12.74 -7.24 -22.97
N GLU A 51 -11.43 -7.09 -22.81
CA GLU A 51 -10.67 -5.95 -23.32
C GLU A 51 -9.37 -6.45 -23.96
N SER A 52 -9.13 -6.08 -25.21
CA SER A 52 -7.91 -6.46 -25.96
C SER A 52 -7.63 -7.98 -25.96
N GLY A 53 -8.67 -8.80 -25.97
CA GLY A 53 -8.57 -10.28 -25.97
C GLY A 53 -8.33 -10.92 -24.60
N LEU A 54 -8.28 -10.14 -23.52
CA LEU A 54 -8.14 -10.58 -22.14
C LEU A 54 -9.44 -10.37 -21.37
N ASP A 55 -9.61 -11.10 -20.26
CA ASP A 55 -10.69 -10.82 -19.31
C ASP A 55 -10.19 -9.73 -18.34
N ARG A 56 -10.92 -8.62 -18.28
CA ARG A 56 -10.66 -7.51 -17.36
C ARG A 56 -11.63 -7.54 -16.21
N TYR A 57 -11.07 -7.61 -15.00
CA TYR A 57 -11.78 -7.68 -13.74
C TYR A 57 -11.80 -6.30 -13.09
N ARG A 58 -12.94 -5.93 -12.50
CA ARG A 58 -13.07 -4.71 -11.70
C ARG A 58 -13.47 -5.06 -10.28
N MET A 59 -12.65 -4.61 -9.33
CA MET A 59 -12.96 -4.62 -7.91
C MET A 59 -13.21 -3.19 -7.44
N TRP A 60 -14.26 -3.00 -6.64
CA TRP A 60 -14.51 -1.77 -5.89
C TRP A 60 -13.87 -1.91 -4.50
N LEU A 61 -13.04 -0.94 -4.12
CA LEU A 61 -12.38 -0.88 -2.84
C LEU A 61 -13.12 0.08 -1.90
N ILE A 62 -13.46 -0.40 -0.70
CA ILE A 62 -14.23 0.36 0.30
C ILE A 62 -13.50 0.30 1.62
N THR A 63 -13.13 1.44 2.18
CA THR A 63 -12.54 1.52 3.53
C THR A 63 -13.56 2.03 4.52
N ALA A 64 -13.59 1.43 5.71
CA ALA A 64 -14.40 1.88 6.84
C ALA A 64 -13.50 2.04 8.08
N PRO A 65 -13.36 3.25 8.66
CA PRO A 65 -13.76 4.53 8.08
C PRO A 65 -13.03 4.79 6.75
N ARG A 66 -13.56 5.72 5.93
CA ARG A 66 -12.93 6.08 4.66
C ARG A 66 -11.48 6.53 4.91
N ASN A 67 -10.55 5.89 4.21
CA ASN A 67 -9.13 6.15 4.28
C ASN A 67 -8.49 5.95 2.90
N ASP A 68 -8.20 7.05 2.22
CA ASP A 68 -7.70 7.03 0.85
C ASP A 68 -6.25 6.50 0.77
N LYS A 69 -5.45 6.61 1.86
CA LYS A 69 -4.11 6.00 1.91
C LYS A 69 -4.17 4.48 1.92
N HIS A 70 -5.22 3.90 2.52
CA HIS A 70 -5.41 2.44 2.52
C HIS A 70 -5.88 1.95 1.14
N LEU A 71 -6.63 2.77 0.41
CA LEU A 71 -7.00 2.49 -0.98
C LEU A 71 -5.75 2.50 -1.88
N GLU A 72 -4.88 3.50 -1.70
CA GLU A 72 -3.60 3.62 -2.42
C GLU A 72 -2.65 2.45 -2.08
N LEU A 73 -2.51 2.09 -0.80
CA LEU A 73 -1.73 0.91 -0.39
C LEU A 73 -2.18 -0.35 -1.11
N TYR A 74 -3.50 -0.59 -1.17
CA TYR A 74 -4.03 -1.78 -1.85
C TYR A 74 -3.81 -1.72 -3.36
N CYS A 75 -3.86 -0.51 -3.95
CA CYS A 75 -3.52 -0.30 -5.35
C CYS A 75 -2.05 -0.63 -5.66
N GLU A 76 -1.11 -0.14 -4.84
CA GLU A 76 0.33 -0.43 -4.98
C GLU A 76 0.63 -1.93 -4.85
N ALA A 77 -0.04 -2.60 -3.92
CA ALA A 77 0.02 -4.06 -3.81
C ALA A 77 -0.46 -4.74 -5.11
N GLY A 78 -1.48 -4.19 -5.78
CA GLY A 78 -1.96 -4.67 -7.07
C GLY A 78 -0.92 -4.52 -8.19
N TYR A 79 -0.28 -3.35 -8.30
CA TYR A 79 0.80 -3.13 -9.27
C TYR A 79 1.99 -4.08 -9.05
N SER A 80 2.29 -4.43 -7.80
CA SER A 80 3.35 -5.38 -7.47
C SER A 80 2.93 -6.84 -7.77
N ALA A 81 1.77 -7.27 -7.26
CA ALA A 81 1.34 -8.66 -7.35
C ALA A 81 0.92 -9.08 -8.76
N LEU A 82 0.46 -8.14 -9.57
CA LEU A 82 -0.01 -8.35 -10.94
C LEU A 82 0.86 -7.59 -11.96
N TYR A 83 2.17 -7.47 -11.71
CA TYR A 83 3.09 -6.61 -12.48
C TYR A 83 3.19 -6.90 -13.99
N LEU A 84 2.86 -8.12 -14.44
CA LEU A 84 2.81 -8.49 -15.87
C LEU A 84 1.45 -8.24 -16.51
N THR A 85 0.49 -7.73 -15.75
CA THR A 85 -0.87 -7.46 -16.20
C THR A 85 -1.11 -5.96 -16.32
N ASN A 86 -2.17 -5.60 -17.02
CA ASN A 86 -2.62 -4.21 -17.05
C ASN A 86 -3.45 -3.91 -15.79
N VAL A 87 -2.78 -3.44 -14.72
CA VAL A 87 -3.44 -2.92 -13.51
C VAL A 87 -3.76 -1.43 -13.70
N GLN A 88 -4.93 -1.00 -13.27
CA GLN A 88 -5.29 0.42 -13.21
C GLN A 88 -6.14 0.70 -11.98
N CYS A 89 -5.77 1.71 -11.20
CA CYS A 89 -6.60 2.20 -10.10
C CYS A 89 -7.06 3.63 -10.36
N PHE A 90 -8.32 3.91 -10.05
CA PHE A 90 -8.91 5.23 -10.32
C PHE A 90 -10.21 5.46 -9.53
N TRP A 91 -10.57 6.72 -9.36
CA TRP A 91 -11.90 7.12 -8.93
C TRP A 91 -12.86 7.13 -10.13
N GLY A 92 -13.93 6.36 -10.05
CA GLY A 92 -15.03 6.43 -11.00
C GLY A 92 -15.83 7.72 -10.85
N SER A 93 -16.58 8.09 -11.90
CA SER A 93 -17.53 9.21 -11.86
C SER A 93 -18.67 9.01 -10.86
N ASP A 94 -18.88 7.77 -10.43
CA ASP A 94 -19.81 7.37 -9.37
C ASP A 94 -19.22 7.53 -7.95
N GLY A 95 -18.02 8.08 -7.82
CA GLY A 95 -17.35 8.32 -6.54
C GLY A 95 -16.81 7.05 -5.87
N LYS A 96 -16.69 5.94 -6.61
CA LYS A 96 -16.12 4.68 -6.12
C LYS A 96 -14.68 4.54 -6.56
N TYR A 97 -13.82 4.01 -5.69
CA TYR A 97 -12.43 3.73 -6.05
C TYR A 97 -12.31 2.30 -6.57
N TYR A 98 -11.85 2.16 -7.80
CA TYR A 98 -11.74 0.87 -8.48
C TYR A 98 -10.28 0.47 -8.65
N ILE A 99 -10.03 -0.84 -8.60
CA ILE A 99 -8.86 -1.47 -9.19
C ILE A 99 -9.34 -2.40 -10.30
N ASP A 100 -8.79 -2.20 -11.49
CA ASP A 100 -9.00 -3.04 -12.65
C ASP A 100 -7.73 -3.84 -12.95
N ALA A 101 -7.86 -5.09 -13.38
CA ALA A 101 -6.74 -5.92 -13.83
C ALA A 101 -7.14 -6.83 -15.00
N SER A 102 -6.25 -6.97 -15.99
CA SER A 102 -6.47 -7.82 -17.17
C SER A 102 -5.66 -9.11 -17.13
N VAL A 103 -6.32 -10.26 -17.24
CA VAL A 103 -5.68 -11.59 -17.19
C VAL A 103 -6.08 -12.46 -18.38
N ALA A 104 -5.35 -13.55 -18.58
CA ALA A 104 -5.68 -14.55 -19.59
C ALA A 104 -7.13 -15.02 -19.43
N ARG A 105 -7.87 -15.08 -20.54
CA ARG A 105 -9.29 -15.43 -20.53
C ARG A 105 -9.51 -16.87 -20.04
N GLY A 106 -10.56 -17.04 -19.23
CA GLY A 106 -11.02 -18.35 -18.76
C GLY A 106 -10.58 -18.72 -17.34
N PRO A 107 -10.76 -20.00 -16.93
CA PRO A 107 -10.69 -20.41 -15.54
C PRO A 107 -9.33 -20.15 -14.87
N ALA A 108 -8.23 -20.28 -15.61
CA ALA A 108 -6.89 -20.06 -15.09
C ALA A 108 -6.68 -18.60 -14.69
N GLY A 109 -7.02 -17.64 -15.56
CA GLY A 109 -6.91 -16.22 -15.22
C GLY A 109 -7.89 -15.78 -14.14
N HIS A 110 -9.12 -16.32 -14.15
CA HIS A 110 -10.08 -16.10 -13.06
C HIS A 110 -9.49 -16.51 -11.71
N LYS A 111 -8.88 -17.70 -11.65
CA LYS A 111 -8.22 -18.19 -10.44
C LYS A 111 -7.05 -17.30 -10.03
N THR A 112 -6.23 -16.83 -10.98
CA THR A 112 -5.15 -15.87 -10.70
C THR A 112 -5.68 -14.62 -10.00
N ILE A 113 -6.78 -14.03 -10.48
CA ILE A 113 -7.38 -12.84 -9.87
C ILE A 113 -7.84 -13.13 -8.43
N GLN A 114 -8.56 -14.24 -8.20
CA GLN A 114 -9.04 -14.60 -6.86
C GLN A 114 -7.90 -14.89 -5.87
N ASP A 115 -6.91 -15.67 -6.30
CA ASP A 115 -5.75 -16.00 -5.47
C ASP A 115 -4.95 -14.75 -5.13
N THR A 116 -4.68 -13.88 -6.12
CA THR A 116 -3.91 -12.67 -5.91
C THR A 116 -4.63 -11.68 -5.00
N HIS A 117 -5.94 -11.43 -5.20
CA HIS A 117 -6.67 -10.56 -4.27
C HIS A 117 -6.80 -11.16 -2.87
N SER A 118 -6.90 -12.48 -2.75
CA SER A 118 -6.87 -13.13 -1.43
C SER A 118 -5.55 -12.89 -0.70
N ALA A 119 -4.41 -13.07 -1.39
CA ALA A 119 -3.09 -12.81 -0.82
C ALA A 119 -2.88 -11.32 -0.49
N MET A 120 -3.35 -10.42 -1.36
CA MET A 120 -3.30 -8.97 -1.09
C MET A 120 -4.14 -8.57 0.12
N CYS A 121 -5.29 -9.24 0.33
CA CYS A 121 -6.09 -9.03 1.55
C CYS A 121 -5.34 -9.51 2.79
N ASP A 122 -4.73 -10.70 2.76
CA ASP A 122 -3.92 -11.21 3.88
C ASP A 122 -2.77 -10.24 4.24
N ASP A 123 -2.07 -9.72 3.22
CA ASP A 123 -1.00 -8.74 3.43
C ASP A 123 -1.51 -7.41 3.94
N TYR A 124 -2.65 -6.94 3.45
CA TYR A 124 -3.30 -5.73 3.95
C TYR A 124 -3.62 -5.85 5.44
N GLU A 125 -4.20 -6.97 5.88
CA GLU A 125 -4.49 -7.22 7.29
C GLU A 125 -3.21 -7.24 8.13
N ARG A 126 -2.17 -7.92 7.64
CA ARG A 126 -0.87 -8.02 8.31
C ARG A 126 -0.18 -6.65 8.49
N LEU A 127 -0.20 -5.83 7.44
CA LEU A 127 0.48 -4.53 7.39
C LEU A 127 -0.28 -3.45 8.16
N THR A 128 -1.60 -3.39 8.01
CA THR A 128 -2.42 -2.30 8.54
C THR A 128 -3.10 -2.63 9.88
N GLY A 129 -3.25 -3.91 10.21
CA GLY A 129 -4.07 -4.35 11.34
C GLY A 129 -5.58 -4.15 11.16
N CYS A 130 -6.04 -3.68 10.00
CA CYS A 130 -7.46 -3.60 9.63
C CYS A 130 -7.97 -4.98 9.16
N GLY A 131 -9.26 -5.26 9.30
CA GLY A 131 -9.87 -6.48 8.75
C GLY A 131 -10.18 -6.37 7.26
N THR A 132 -10.34 -7.49 6.56
CA THR A 132 -10.83 -7.52 5.17
C THR A 132 -12.17 -8.22 5.02
N ASN A 133 -13.02 -7.69 4.14
CA ASN A 133 -14.20 -8.38 3.64
C ASN A 133 -13.98 -8.71 2.16
N ARG A 134 -14.01 -10.00 1.81
CA ARG A 134 -13.66 -10.50 0.48
C ARG A 134 -14.95 -10.93 -0.23
N GLU A 135 -15.37 -10.16 -1.23
CA GLU A 135 -16.62 -10.37 -1.95
C GLU A 135 -16.32 -10.64 -3.44
N PHE A 136 -15.51 -11.66 -3.73
CA PHE A 136 -15.06 -12.07 -5.07
C PHE A 136 -14.85 -13.59 -5.20
#